data_AF-A0A5D0RMG8-F1
#
_entry.id   AF-A0A5D0RMG8-F1
#
_cell.length_a   1.000
_cell.length_b   1.000
_cell.length_c   1.000
_cell.angle_alpha   90.00
_cell.angle_beta   90.00
_cell.angle_gamma   90.00
#
_symmetry.space_group_name_H-M   'P 1'
#
loop_
_entity.id
_entity.type
_entity.pdbx_description
1 polymer ?
#
loop_
_entity_poly.entity_id
_entity_poly.type
_entity_poly.pdbx_seq_one_letter_code
_entity_poly.pdbx_strand_id
1 'polypeptide(L)'
;MSAIGQCLVAFVFGSVVGLLVQRSRFCNTAALRDAILFKTYRNTKALLVAMIILTIGFTGFLTIGEGNPMYFDVGLNTFAGLFIFGVGMVLAGACTVSTWVKTGEGNVGALWALLFTFVGMFLFSLVWSVNYWPPAPASMTGEPNLEALQLGYANAATLQEKLGVPAIVFGIVQAAVLFWIYRAIRRKEEAQAERHRESQAGAVALAQPAE
;
A
#
# COMPACT_ATOMS: atom_id res chain seq x y z
N MET A 1 -20.32 21.57 -3.16
CA MET A 1 -20.88 20.85 -1.99
C MET A 1 -20.59 21.66 -0.73
N SER A 2 -21.51 21.70 0.25
CA SER A 2 -21.22 22.32 1.56
C SER A 2 -20.14 21.53 2.30
N ALA A 3 -19.24 22.21 3.03
CA ALA A 3 -18.15 21.60 3.80
C ALA A 3 -18.66 20.53 4.79
N ILE A 4 -19.83 20.76 5.39
CA ILE A 4 -20.49 19.81 6.29
C ILE A 4 -20.89 18.53 5.54
N GLY A 5 -21.39 18.68 4.30
CA GLY A 5 -21.74 17.55 3.44
C GLY A 5 -20.53 16.69 3.10
N GLN A 6 -19.38 17.30 2.79
CA GLN A 6 -18.14 16.57 2.51
C GLN A 6 -17.64 15.80 3.74
N CYS A 7 -17.70 16.41 4.94
CA CYS A 7 -17.31 15.75 6.19
C CYS A 7 -18.21 14.55 6.50
N LEU A 8 -19.53 14.66 6.30
CA LEU A 8 -20.47 13.55 6.52
C LEU A 8 -20.22 12.40 5.54
N VAL A 9 -20.01 12.69 4.26
CA VAL A 9 -19.69 11.66 3.26
C VAL A 9 -18.37 10.97 3.61
N ALA A 10 -17.34 11.73 3.99
CA ALA A 10 -16.05 11.17 4.40
C ALA A 10 -16.17 10.30 5.67
N PHE A 11 -16.99 10.72 6.64
CA PHE A 11 -17.22 9.96 7.87
C PHE A 11 -17.94 8.63 7.61
N VAL A 12 -19.01 8.66 6.80
CA VAL A 12 -19.76 7.45 6.42
C VAL A 12 -18.87 6.51 5.61
N PHE A 13 -18.14 7.03 4.62
CA PHE A 13 -17.21 6.25 3.82
C PHE A 13 -16.10 5.63 4.67
N GLY A 14 -15.45 6.41 5.53
CA GLY A 14 -14.41 5.94 6.44
C GLY A 14 -14.92 4.86 7.40
N SER A 15 -16.14 5.02 7.93
CA SER A 15 -16.77 4.05 8.82
C SER A 15 -17.04 2.71 8.12
N VAL A 16 -17.57 2.76 6.88
CA VAL A 16 -17.83 1.56 6.07
C VAL A 16 -16.52 0.85 5.72
N VAL A 17 -15.51 1.59 5.25
CA VAL A 17 -14.20 1.03 4.93
C VAL A 17 -13.55 0.43 6.18
N GLY A 18 -13.61 1.11 7.32
CA GLY A 18 -13.10 0.61 8.59
C GLY A 18 -13.74 -0.74 9.00
N LEU A 19 -15.06 -0.85 8.89
CA LEU A 19 -15.79 -2.10 9.18
C LEU A 19 -15.39 -3.24 8.24
N LEU A 20 -15.21 -2.95 6.94
CA LEU A 20 -14.74 -3.94 5.96
C LEU A 20 -13.32 -4.42 6.25
N VAL A 21 -12.41 -3.51 6.60
CA VAL A 21 -11.01 -3.84 6.96
C VAL A 21 -10.97 -4.66 8.25
N GLN A 22 -11.82 -4.33 9.24
CA GLN A 22 -11.96 -5.08 10.48
C GLN A 22 -12.39 -6.53 10.23
N ARG A 23 -13.45 -6.74 9.43
CA ARG A 23 -13.94 -8.09 9.11
C ARG A 23 -12.97 -8.90 8.27
N SER A 24 -12.21 -8.26 7.39
CA SER A 24 -11.25 -8.94 6.52
C SER A 24 -9.90 -9.23 7.19
N ARG A 25 -9.63 -8.66 8.38
CA ARG A 25 -8.31 -8.71 9.05
C ARG A 25 -7.17 -8.34 8.10
N PHE A 26 -7.40 -7.31 7.28
CA PHE A 26 -6.53 -6.96 6.18
C PHE A 26 -5.23 -6.28 6.68
N CYS A 27 -4.09 -6.84 6.28
CA CYS A 27 -2.77 -6.29 6.60
C CYS A 27 -1.84 -6.47 5.39
N ASN A 28 -1.38 -5.37 4.79
CA ASN A 28 -0.51 -5.40 3.60
C ASN A 28 0.79 -6.18 3.86
N THR A 29 1.39 -5.99 5.04
CA THR A 29 2.63 -6.68 5.41
C THR A 29 2.40 -8.18 5.57
N ALA A 30 1.28 -8.59 6.18
CA ALA A 30 0.92 -10.00 6.29
C ALA A 30 0.62 -10.59 4.90
N ALA A 31 -0.05 -9.86 4.02
CA ALA A 31 -0.33 -10.30 2.65
C ALA A 31 0.94 -10.63 1.84
N LEU A 32 2.02 -9.86 2.03
CA LEU A 32 3.31 -10.14 1.40
C LEU A 32 4.05 -11.28 2.09
N ARG A 33 4.12 -11.27 3.42
CA ARG A 33 4.75 -12.34 4.21
C ARG A 33 4.12 -13.70 3.93
N ASP A 34 2.79 -13.77 3.91
CA ASP A 34 2.05 -15.02 3.75
C ASP A 34 2.19 -15.58 2.31
N ALA A 35 2.36 -14.71 1.31
CA ALA A 35 2.66 -15.11 -0.06
C ALA A 35 4.06 -15.69 -0.22
N ILE A 36 5.06 -15.09 0.45
CA ILE A 36 6.47 -15.50 0.34
C ILE A 36 6.75 -16.75 1.18
N LEU A 37 6.31 -16.75 2.45
CA LEU A 37 6.71 -17.76 3.42
C LEU A 37 5.78 -18.97 3.43
N PHE A 38 4.46 -18.73 3.42
CA PHE A 38 3.46 -19.79 3.57
C PHE A 38 2.82 -20.21 2.24
N LYS A 39 3.12 -19.50 1.14
CA LYS A 39 2.49 -19.69 -0.18
C LYS A 39 0.96 -19.66 -0.10
N THR A 40 0.40 -18.88 0.83
CA THR A 40 -1.04 -18.64 0.91
C THR A 40 -1.34 -17.28 0.28
N TYR A 41 -2.26 -17.24 -0.67
CA TYR A 41 -2.49 -16.03 -1.47
C TYR A 41 -3.82 -15.34 -1.17
N ARG A 42 -4.52 -15.72 -0.08
CA ARG A 42 -5.84 -15.16 0.25
C ARG A 42 -5.80 -13.64 0.42
N ASN A 43 -4.90 -13.17 1.30
CA ASN A 43 -4.73 -11.74 1.58
C ASN A 43 -4.05 -11.00 0.42
N THR A 44 -3.13 -11.67 -0.27
CA THR A 44 -2.42 -11.13 -1.44
C THR A 44 -3.35 -10.87 -2.62
N LYS A 45 -4.29 -11.79 -2.89
CA LYS A 45 -5.34 -11.60 -3.91
C LYS A 45 -6.23 -10.40 -3.60
N ALA A 46 -6.64 -10.24 -2.33
CA ALA A 46 -7.41 -9.08 -1.91
C ALA A 46 -6.63 -7.77 -2.10
N LEU A 47 -5.35 -7.75 -1.76
CA LEU A 47 -4.46 -6.61 -1.96
C LEU A 47 -4.35 -6.24 -3.45
N LEU A 48 -4.10 -7.21 -4.33
CA LEU A 48 -3.99 -6.98 -5.77
C LEU A 48 -5.28 -6.42 -6.36
N VAL A 49 -6.44 -6.97 -5.98
CA VAL A 49 -7.74 -6.48 -6.45
C VAL A 49 -8.00 -5.06 -5.95
N ALA A 50 -7.71 -4.77 -4.68
CA ALA A 50 -7.83 -3.41 -4.14
C ALA A 50 -6.94 -2.43 -4.92
N MET A 51 -5.68 -2.78 -5.17
CA MET A 51 -4.76 -1.95 -5.97
C MET A 51 -5.28 -1.70 -7.38
N ILE A 52 -5.87 -2.69 -8.06
CA ILE A 52 -6.47 -2.53 -9.38
C ILE A 52 -7.62 -1.53 -9.33
N ILE A 53 -8.56 -1.70 -8.38
CA ILE A 53 -9.74 -0.83 -8.24
C ILE A 53 -9.31 0.60 -7.93
N LEU A 54 -8.37 0.79 -6.99
CA LEU A 54 -7.83 2.10 -6.61
C LEU A 54 -7.11 2.78 -7.78
N THR A 55 -6.32 2.03 -8.55
CA THR A 55 -5.59 2.55 -9.71
C THR A 55 -6.56 3.04 -10.79
N ILE A 56 -7.57 2.23 -11.13
CA ILE A 56 -8.58 2.58 -12.14
C ILE A 56 -9.44 3.74 -11.65
N GLY A 57 -9.89 3.70 -10.39
CA GLY A 57 -10.69 4.78 -9.80
C GLY A 57 -9.95 6.11 -9.81
N PHE A 58 -8.71 6.14 -9.31
CA PHE A 58 -7.91 7.35 -9.26
C PHE A 58 -7.59 7.93 -10.65
N THR A 59 -7.19 7.08 -11.59
CA THR A 59 -6.90 7.50 -12.97
C THR A 59 -8.16 7.97 -13.71
N GLY A 60 -9.31 7.35 -13.44
CA GLY A 60 -10.62 7.84 -13.91
C GLY A 60 -10.97 9.22 -13.37
N PHE A 61 -10.84 9.45 -12.05
CA PHE A 61 -11.10 10.77 -11.45
C PHE A 61 -10.18 11.86 -11.99
N LEU A 62 -8.90 11.55 -12.24
CA LEU A 62 -7.97 12.49 -12.87
C LEU A 62 -8.44 12.93 -14.26
N THR A 63 -9.08 12.05 -15.02
CA THR A 63 -9.50 12.36 -16.41
C THR A 63 -10.79 13.14 -16.50
N ILE A 64 -11.63 13.05 -15.47
CA ILE A 64 -12.86 13.83 -15.33
C ILE A 64 -12.53 15.24 -14.79
N GLY A 65 -11.27 15.49 -14.39
CA GLY A 65 -10.81 16.80 -13.89
C GLY A 65 -11.11 17.05 -12.40
N GLU A 66 -11.65 16.06 -11.69
CA GLU A 66 -11.98 16.13 -10.26
C GLU A 66 -10.88 15.54 -9.36
N GLY A 67 -9.82 14.99 -9.95
CA GLY A 67 -8.68 14.48 -9.21
C GLY A 67 -7.73 15.61 -8.79
N ASN A 68 -7.37 15.67 -7.50
CA ASN A 68 -6.32 16.55 -6.99
C ASN A 68 -5.04 15.72 -6.78
N PRO A 69 -4.14 15.61 -7.77
CA PRO A 69 -2.88 14.91 -7.59
C PRO A 69 -1.99 15.68 -6.62
N MET A 70 -1.46 14.99 -5.61
CA MET A 70 -0.40 15.54 -4.78
C MET A 70 0.96 15.23 -5.42
N TYR A 71 1.80 16.24 -5.55
CA TYR A 71 3.17 16.12 -6.07
C TYR A 71 4.15 15.86 -4.93
N PHE A 72 4.97 14.82 -5.08
CA PHE A 72 5.99 14.45 -4.09
C PHE A 72 7.30 14.12 -4.78
N ASP A 73 8.35 14.88 -4.49
CA ASP A 73 9.69 14.57 -4.98
C ASP A 73 10.23 13.30 -4.31
N VAL A 74 10.58 12.31 -5.13
CA VAL A 74 11.06 11.00 -4.67
C VAL A 74 12.58 10.91 -4.74
N GLY A 75 13.24 11.25 -3.63
CA GLY A 75 14.71 11.15 -3.51
C GLY A 75 15.18 9.82 -2.89
N LEU A 76 16.50 9.66 -2.76
CA LEU A 76 17.11 8.57 -1.98
C LEU A 76 16.61 8.57 -0.51
N ASN A 77 16.27 9.75 0.01
CA ASN A 77 15.65 9.91 1.33
C ASN A 77 14.33 9.13 1.46
N THR A 78 13.55 9.01 0.38
CA THR A 78 12.31 8.22 0.37
C THR A 78 12.62 6.73 0.50
N PHE A 79 13.68 6.23 -0.13
CA PHE A 79 14.12 4.84 0.01
C PHE A 79 14.61 4.53 1.43
N ALA A 80 15.44 5.41 2.00
CA ALA A 80 15.89 5.29 3.38
C ALA A 80 14.70 5.32 4.37
N GLY A 81 13.75 6.24 4.16
CA GLY A 81 12.51 6.34 4.94
C GLY A 81 11.63 5.10 4.83
N LEU A 82 11.42 4.57 3.62
CA LEU A 82 10.65 3.34 3.38
C LEU A 82 11.28 2.13 4.10
N PHE A 83 12.62 2.02 4.09
CA PHE A 83 13.32 0.96 4.78
C PHE A 83 13.14 1.03 6.30
N ILE A 84 13.38 2.21 6.90
CA ILE A 84 13.21 2.43 8.35
C ILE A 84 11.75 2.22 8.76
N PHE A 85 10.80 2.72 7.97
CA PHE A 85 9.37 2.51 8.19
C PHE A 85 8.99 1.02 8.14
N GLY A 86 9.57 0.27 7.19
CA GLY A 86 9.43 -1.18 7.10
C GLY A 86 9.91 -1.91 8.36
N VAL A 87 11.10 -1.56 8.85
CA VAL A 87 11.65 -2.11 10.11
C VAL A 87 10.72 -1.78 11.28
N GLY A 88 10.22 -0.54 11.36
CA GLY A 88 9.25 -0.12 12.38
C GLY A 88 7.96 -0.92 12.33
N MET A 89 7.41 -1.21 11.15
CA MET A 89 6.21 -2.05 10.99
C MET A 89 6.42 -3.48 11.50
N VAL A 90 7.61 -4.05 11.32
CA VAL A 90 7.94 -5.39 11.84
C VAL A 90 8.03 -5.37 13.36
N LEU A 91 8.70 -4.37 13.93
CA LEU A 91 8.83 -4.21 15.40
C LEU A 91 7.48 -3.96 16.08
N ALA A 92 6.60 -3.18 15.45
CA ALA A 92 5.25 -2.91 15.95
C ALA A 92 4.28 -4.08 15.77
N GLY A 93 4.61 -5.08 14.92
CA GLY A 93 3.74 -6.23 14.65
C GLY A 93 2.43 -5.90 13.92
N ALA A 94 2.35 -4.74 13.27
CA ALA A 94 1.18 -4.28 12.51
C ALA A 94 1.58 -3.29 11.41
N CYS A 95 0.87 -3.32 10.28
CA CYS A 95 0.92 -2.20 9.32
C CYS A 95 0.01 -1.08 9.79
N THR A 96 0.24 0.15 9.32
CA THR A 96 -0.55 1.34 9.68
C THR A 96 -2.05 1.12 9.59
N VAL A 97 -2.55 0.53 8.50
CA VAL A 97 -3.98 0.21 8.32
C VAL A 97 -4.51 -0.73 9.42
N SER A 98 -3.76 -1.79 9.73
CA SER A 98 -4.15 -2.74 10.76
C SER A 98 -4.03 -2.16 12.17
N THR A 99 -3.14 -1.19 12.40
CA THR A 99 -2.99 -0.51 13.69
C THR A 99 -4.27 0.22 14.06
N TRP A 100 -4.83 1.02 13.13
CA TRP A 100 -6.11 1.73 13.36
C TRP A 100 -7.24 0.79 13.76
N VAL A 101 -7.38 -0.33 13.03
CA VAL A 101 -8.42 -1.32 13.29
C VAL A 101 -8.21 -2.04 14.62
N LYS A 102 -6.99 -2.51 14.91
CA LYS A 102 -6.67 -3.19 16.18
C LYS A 102 -6.84 -2.26 17.38
N THR A 103 -6.53 -0.97 17.23
CA THR A 103 -6.80 0.04 18.24
C THR A 103 -8.31 0.19 18.47
N GLY A 104 -9.11 0.19 17.40
CA GLY A 104 -10.58 0.19 17.49
C GLY A 104 -11.17 -1.09 18.11
N GLU A 105 -10.48 -2.22 17.99
CA GLU A 105 -10.82 -3.49 18.68
C GLU A 105 -10.42 -3.50 20.17
N GLY A 106 -9.73 -2.48 20.67
CA GLY A 106 -9.29 -2.38 22.07
C GLY A 106 -7.91 -2.99 22.34
N ASN A 107 -7.10 -3.25 21.31
CA ASN A 107 -5.73 -3.74 21.52
C ASN A 107 -4.81 -2.61 22.01
N VAL A 108 -4.44 -2.66 23.29
CA VAL A 108 -3.55 -1.68 23.95
C VAL A 108 -2.17 -1.61 23.29
N GLY A 109 -1.63 -2.73 22.80
CA GLY A 109 -0.35 -2.74 22.08
C GLY A 109 -0.42 -1.96 20.76
N ALA A 110 -1.52 -2.11 20.02
CA ALA A 110 -1.75 -1.34 18.80
C ALA A 110 -1.98 0.15 19.08
N LEU A 111 -2.66 0.48 20.20
CA LEU A 111 -2.83 1.86 20.64
C LEU A 111 -1.48 2.54 20.91
N TRP A 112 -0.57 1.86 21.61
CA TRP A 112 0.79 2.37 21.82
C TRP A 112 1.55 2.54 20.51
N ALA A 113 1.49 1.57 19.61
CA ALA A 113 2.12 1.68 18.29
C ALA A 113 1.56 2.88 17.49
N LEU A 114 0.25 3.12 17.54
CA LEU A 114 -0.40 4.27 16.91
C LEU A 114 0.12 5.59 17.50
N LEU A 115 0.15 5.69 18.83
CA LEU A 115 0.60 6.89 19.54
C LEU A 115 2.06 7.20 19.19
N PHE A 116 2.96 6.22 19.28
CA PHE A 116 4.37 6.42 18.93
C PHE A 116 4.59 6.69 17.45
N THR A 117 3.69 6.23 16.56
CA THR A 117 3.72 6.63 15.14
C THR A 117 3.48 8.14 15.00
N PHE A 118 2.47 8.69 15.69
CA PHE A 118 2.21 10.13 15.68
C PHE A 118 3.33 10.94 16.35
N VAL A 119 3.84 10.48 17.48
CA VAL A 119 4.98 11.12 18.16
C VAL A 119 6.22 11.10 17.27
N GLY A 120 6.54 9.97 16.63
CA GLY A 120 7.65 9.86 15.70
C GLY A 120 7.48 10.77 14.48
N MET A 121 6.29 10.85 13.90
CA MET A 121 5.99 11.74 12.78
C MET A 121 6.12 13.21 13.18
N PHE A 122 5.64 13.58 14.37
CA PHE A 122 5.75 14.93 14.91
C PHE A 122 7.21 15.30 15.24
N LEU A 123 7.96 14.43 15.91
CA LEU A 123 9.38 14.63 16.21
C LEU A 123 10.23 14.72 14.94
N PHE A 124 9.98 13.85 13.96
CA PHE A 124 10.67 13.91 12.68
C PHE A 124 10.36 15.23 11.96
N SER A 125 9.10 15.67 11.96
CA SER A 125 8.70 16.97 11.42
C SER A 125 9.38 18.13 12.15
N LEU A 126 9.56 18.05 13.47
CA LEU A 126 10.27 19.06 14.24
C LEU A 126 11.77 19.04 13.94
N VAL A 127 12.43 17.88 13.93
CA VAL A 127 13.88 17.75 13.63
C VAL A 127 14.20 18.25 12.23
N TRP A 128 13.36 17.93 11.24
CA TRP A 128 13.47 18.53 9.93
C TRP A 128 13.19 20.02 9.97
N SER A 129 12.15 20.47 10.67
CA SER A 129 11.88 21.91 10.83
C SER A 129 13.05 22.65 11.49
N VAL A 130 13.73 22.12 12.51
CA VAL A 130 14.83 22.84 13.19
C VAL A 130 16.09 22.85 12.32
N ASN A 131 16.35 21.80 11.52
CA ASN A 131 17.45 21.78 10.55
C ASN A 131 17.17 22.58 9.27
N TYR A 132 15.90 22.82 8.91
CA TYR A 132 15.46 23.50 7.67
C TYR A 132 14.72 24.83 7.89
N TRP A 133 14.75 25.43 9.08
CA TRP A 133 14.17 26.75 9.34
C TRP A 133 15.26 27.83 9.24
N PRO A 134 15.18 28.79 8.29
CA PRO A 134 14.00 29.32 7.60
C PRO A 134 13.56 28.52 6.36
N PRO A 135 12.25 28.53 6.01
CA PRO A 135 11.71 27.78 4.89
C PRO A 135 12.30 28.27 3.57
N ALA A 136 13.01 27.38 2.87
CA ALA A 136 13.29 27.43 1.44
C ALA A 136 13.83 28.76 0.83
N PRO A 137 15.04 29.23 1.16
CA PRO A 137 15.81 30.06 0.22
C PRO A 137 16.69 29.21 -0.70
N ALA A 138 17.30 28.13 -0.18
CA ALA A 138 18.36 27.40 -0.88
C ALA A 138 17.89 26.46 -2.01
N SER A 139 16.59 26.11 -2.06
CA SER A 139 15.99 25.33 -3.15
C SER A 139 15.22 26.18 -4.17
N MET A 140 15.09 27.49 -3.92
CA MET A 140 14.44 28.45 -4.83
C MET A 140 15.40 29.44 -5.48
N THR A 141 16.68 29.40 -5.12
CA THR A 141 17.75 30.07 -5.88
C THR A 141 18.19 29.12 -7.00
N GLY A 142 18.08 29.55 -8.26
CA GLY A 142 18.43 28.79 -9.46
C GLY A 142 19.91 28.42 -9.63
N GLU A 143 20.58 28.03 -8.53
CA GLU A 143 21.93 27.50 -8.48
C GLU A 143 21.89 26.03 -8.02
N PRO A 144 22.68 25.14 -8.65
CA PRO A 144 22.69 23.72 -8.32
C PRO A 144 23.34 23.49 -6.96
N ASN A 145 22.52 23.27 -5.93
CA ASN A 145 22.97 22.92 -4.58
C ASN A 145 23.02 21.39 -4.43
N LEU A 146 24.23 20.84 -4.20
CA LEU A 146 24.49 19.40 -4.14
C LEU A 146 23.84 18.71 -2.92
N GLU A 147 23.48 19.46 -1.87
CA GLU A 147 22.71 18.95 -0.71
C GLU A 147 21.19 19.02 -0.92
N ALA A 148 20.72 19.92 -1.80
CA ALA A 148 19.33 19.95 -2.29
C ALA A 148 19.12 19.03 -3.50
N LEU A 149 20.19 18.43 -4.04
CA LEU A 149 20.12 17.31 -4.97
C LEU A 149 19.59 16.09 -4.22
N GLN A 150 18.28 16.06 -4.01
CA GLN A 150 17.51 14.84 -4.15
C GLN A 150 17.91 14.22 -5.49
N LEU A 151 18.96 13.37 -5.49
CA LEU A 151 19.41 12.55 -6.61
C LEU A 151 18.34 11.50 -6.92
N GLY A 152 17.19 11.99 -7.43
CA GLY A 152 15.95 11.26 -7.55
C GLY A 152 14.88 12.17 -8.16
N TYR A 153 15.13 12.68 -9.36
CA TYR A 153 14.05 13.23 -10.19
C TYR A 153 13.27 12.08 -10.81
N ALA A 154 12.53 11.33 -10.00
CA ALA A 154 11.65 10.26 -10.47
C ALA A 154 10.21 10.50 -10.02
N ASN A 155 9.75 11.75 -10.06
CA ASN A 155 8.36 12.08 -9.75
C ASN A 155 7.43 11.30 -10.72
N ALA A 156 6.49 10.51 -10.21
CA ALA A 156 5.59 9.71 -11.06
C ALA A 156 4.75 10.59 -11.99
N ALA A 157 4.41 11.80 -11.53
CA ALA A 157 3.75 12.82 -12.34
C ALA A 157 4.69 13.48 -13.35
N THR A 158 5.99 13.67 -13.03
CA THR A 158 6.95 14.23 -14.00
C THR A 158 7.33 13.23 -15.09
N LEU A 159 7.21 11.91 -14.87
CA LEU A 159 7.25 10.95 -15.97
C LEU A 159 6.03 11.08 -16.89
N GLN A 160 4.82 11.23 -16.33
CA GLN A 160 3.58 11.41 -17.11
C GLN A 160 3.61 12.70 -17.95
N GLU A 161 4.08 13.80 -17.37
CA GLU A 161 4.23 15.09 -18.07
C GLU A 161 5.40 15.08 -19.06
N LYS A 162 6.53 14.41 -18.78
CA LYS A 162 7.66 14.28 -19.72
C LYS A 162 7.40 13.30 -20.86
N LEU A 163 6.60 12.25 -20.64
CA LEU A 163 6.27 11.23 -21.66
C LEU A 163 4.99 11.56 -22.44
N GLY A 164 4.19 12.55 -22.02
CA GLY A 164 2.96 12.95 -22.69
C GLY A 164 1.86 11.88 -22.69
N VAL A 165 1.96 10.89 -21.80
CA VAL A 165 1.04 9.75 -21.76
C VAL A 165 -0.19 10.12 -20.91
N PRO A 166 -1.43 9.95 -21.41
CA PRO A 166 -2.63 10.17 -20.62
C PRO A 166 -2.64 9.29 -19.36
N ALA A 167 -3.06 9.84 -18.22
CA ALA A 167 -3.13 9.13 -16.93
C ALA A 167 -3.86 7.78 -17.02
N ILE A 168 -4.85 7.68 -17.92
CA ILE A 168 -5.60 6.46 -18.20
C ILE A 168 -4.70 5.34 -18.71
N VAL A 169 -3.79 5.66 -19.64
CA VAL A 169 -2.92 4.64 -20.26
C VAL A 169 -2.00 4.04 -19.21
N PHE A 170 -1.42 4.89 -18.34
CA PHE A 170 -0.62 4.41 -17.21
C PHE A 170 -1.44 3.55 -16.24
N GLY A 171 -2.65 4.00 -15.89
CA GLY A 171 -3.58 3.26 -15.04
C GLY A 171 -3.97 1.89 -15.60
N ILE A 172 -4.27 1.83 -16.90
CA ILE A 172 -4.62 0.59 -17.61
C ILE A 172 -3.42 -0.35 -17.66
N VAL A 173 -2.22 0.14 -17.98
CA VAL A 173 -1.01 -0.68 -18.02
C VAL A 173 -0.71 -1.26 -16.63
N GLN A 174 -0.76 -0.45 -15.58
CA GLN A 174 -0.57 -0.91 -14.21
C GLN A 174 -1.64 -1.93 -13.81
N ALA A 175 -2.92 -1.67 -14.12
CA ALA A 175 -4.00 -2.61 -13.85
C ALA A 175 -3.82 -3.93 -14.61
N ALA A 176 -3.36 -3.89 -15.86
CA ALA A 176 -3.08 -5.08 -16.67
C ALA A 176 -1.92 -5.91 -16.08
N VAL A 177 -0.85 -5.26 -15.63
CA VAL A 177 0.28 -5.94 -14.95
C VAL A 177 -0.20 -6.59 -13.65
N LEU A 178 -0.95 -5.87 -12.82
CA LEU A 178 -1.51 -6.41 -11.57
C LEU A 178 -2.47 -7.57 -11.84
N PHE A 179 -3.30 -7.47 -12.88
CA PHE A 179 -4.20 -8.54 -13.30
C PHE A 179 -3.46 -9.77 -13.82
N TRP A 180 -2.35 -9.57 -14.54
CA TRP A 180 -1.48 -10.66 -14.99
C TRP A 180 -0.86 -11.39 -13.81
N ILE A 181 -0.35 -10.66 -12.81
CA ILE A 181 0.17 -11.24 -11.56
C ILE A 181 -0.93 -12.02 -10.83
N TYR A 182 -2.13 -11.44 -10.71
CA TYR A 182 -3.28 -12.12 -10.11
C TYR A 182 -3.63 -13.43 -10.83
N ARG A 183 -3.64 -13.43 -12.16
CA ARG A 183 -3.88 -14.63 -12.98
C ARG A 183 -2.78 -15.67 -12.79
N ALA A 184 -1.52 -15.25 -12.72
CA ALA A 184 -0.39 -16.16 -12.49
C ALA A 184 -0.48 -16.83 -11.12
N ILE A 185 -0.88 -16.11 -10.09
CA ILE A 185 -1.10 -16.65 -8.74
C ILE A 185 -2.24 -17.67 -8.75
N ARG A 186 -3.38 -17.35 -9.38
CA ARG A 186 -4.51 -18.29 -9.48
C ARG A 186 -4.15 -19.59 -10.17
N ARG A 187 -3.39 -19.52 -11.28
CA ARG A 187 -2.91 -20.71 -11.99
C ARG A 187 -2.03 -21.60 -11.11
N LYS A 188 -1.19 -20.99 -10.27
CA LYS A 188 -0.35 -21.74 -9.32
C LYS A 188 -1.18 -22.42 -8.23
N GLU A 189 -2.19 -21.75 -7.68
CA GLU A 189 -3.10 -22.35 -6.70
C GLU A 189 -3.89 -23.52 -7.31
N GLU A 190 -4.42 -23.35 -8.53
CA GLU A 190 -5.17 -24.41 -9.25
C GLU A 190 -4.28 -25.65 -9.46
N ALA A 191 -3.04 -25.47 -9.94
CA ALA A 191 -2.09 -26.58 -10.11
C ALA A 191 -1.65 -27.24 -8.79
N GLN A 192 -1.57 -26.49 -7.68
CA GLN A 192 -1.29 -27.07 -6.36
C GLN A 192 -2.48 -27.87 -5.84
N ALA A 193 -3.71 -27.38 -6.04
CA ALA A 193 -4.92 -28.08 -5.62
C ALA A 193 -5.09 -29.43 -6.34
N GLU A 194 -4.75 -29.48 -7.63
CA GLU A 194 -4.73 -30.72 -8.42
C GLU A 194 -3.73 -31.73 -7.83
N ARG A 195 -2.48 -31.33 -7.58
CA ARG A 195 -1.46 -32.20 -6.95
C ARG A 195 -1.87 -32.71 -5.57
N HIS A 196 -2.51 -31.87 -4.76
CA HIS A 196 -3.04 -32.30 -3.46
C HIS A 196 -4.15 -33.32 -3.62
N ARG A 197 -5.07 -33.13 -4.59
CA ARG A 197 -6.15 -34.08 -4.88
C ARG A 197 -5.61 -35.42 -5.38
N GLU A 198 -4.60 -35.42 -6.24
CA GLU A 198 -3.92 -36.64 -6.71
C GLU A 198 -3.23 -37.39 -5.55
N SER A 199 -2.50 -36.67 -4.69
CA SER A 199 -1.86 -37.27 -3.52
C SER A 199 -2.86 -37.87 -2.52
N GLN A 200 -4.01 -37.21 -2.30
CA GLN A 200 -5.09 -37.75 -1.48
C GLN A 200 -5.76 -38.95 -2.11
N ALA A 201 -6.03 -38.93 -3.43
CA ALA A 201 -6.59 -40.07 -4.14
C ALA A 201 -5.65 -41.29 -4.08
N GLY A 202 -4.34 -41.08 -4.24
CA GLY A 202 -3.33 -42.13 -4.08
C GLY A 202 -3.23 -42.67 -2.65
N ALA A 203 -3.30 -41.81 -1.63
CA ALA A 203 -3.30 -42.22 -0.23
C ALA A 203 -4.56 -43.02 0.14
N VAL A 204 -5.73 -42.62 -0.37
CA VAL A 204 -6.99 -43.35 -0.17
C VAL A 204 -6.94 -44.72 -0.86
N ALA A 205 -6.43 -44.78 -2.10
CA ALA A 205 -6.27 -46.04 -2.82
C ALA A 205 -5.31 -47.03 -2.13
N LEU A 206 -4.23 -46.54 -1.49
CA LEU A 206 -3.31 -47.36 -0.70
C LEU A 206 -3.87 -47.79 0.65
N ALA A 207 -4.86 -47.07 1.19
CA ALA A 207 -5.48 -47.38 2.48
C ALA A 207 -6.68 -48.34 2.38
N GLN A 208 -7.16 -48.65 1.17
CA GLN A 208 -8.17 -49.67 0.96
C GLN A 208 -7.52 -51.06 1.07
N PRO A 209 -7.95 -51.94 2.00
CA PRO A 209 -7.42 -53.29 2.08
C PRO A 209 -7.75 -54.04 0.79
N ALA A 210 -6.74 -54.71 0.23
CA ALA A 210 -6.94 -55.65 -0.87
C ALA A 210 -7.81 -56.80 -0.35
N GLU A 211 -9.09 -56.80 -0.74
CA GLU A 211 -9.97 -57.96 -0.58
C GLU A 211 -9.54 -59.12 -1.47
#